data_AF-A0A958V2A2-F1
#
_entry.id   AF-A0A958V2A2-F1
#
_cell.length_a   1.000
_cell.length_b   1.000
_cell.length_c   1.000
_cell.angle_alpha   90.00
_cell.angle_beta   90.00
_cell.angle_gamma   90.00
#
_symmetry.space_group_name_H-M   'P 1'
#
loop_
_entity.id
_entity.type
_entity.pdbx_description
1 polymer ?
#
loop_
_entity_poly.entity_id
_entity_poly.type
_entity_poly.pdbx_seq_one_letter_code
_entity_poly.pdbx_strand_id
1 'polypeptide(L)'
;MNDSPLDAPLINAWKHAAQELGLEIITPFQVDTEGGMVTYHVLVKHFGRKKGTIVARHELVMDYPIPKHKDYYFSAVNADIYSKYDRVHFIETLEDWGYYGDKTSKPEWYNGQINE
;
A
#
# COMPACT_ATOMS: atom_id res chain seq x y z
N MET A 1 11.68 15.32 -18.03
CA MET A 1 10.89 15.92 -16.94
C MET A 1 11.07 15.02 -15.74
N ASN A 2 11.85 15.44 -14.75
CA ASN A 2 12.04 14.67 -13.52
C ASN A 2 10.87 14.98 -12.58
N ASP A 3 9.76 14.28 -12.77
CA ASP A 3 8.68 14.28 -11.78
C ASP A 3 8.92 13.09 -10.86
N SER A 4 9.55 13.33 -9.72
CA SER A 4 9.47 12.36 -8.65
C SER A 4 9.55 13.06 -7.31
N PRO A 5 8.40 13.10 -6.64
CA PRO A 5 8.32 12.43 -5.36
C PRO A 5 7.11 11.48 -5.40
N LEU A 6 7.31 10.28 -5.94
CA LEU A 6 6.37 9.17 -5.80
C LEU A 6 4.97 9.43 -6.41
N ASP A 7 4.90 9.61 -7.73
CA ASP A 7 3.69 9.64 -8.56
C ASP A 7 2.39 10.11 -7.88
N ALA A 8 2.15 11.42 -7.97
CA ALA A 8 0.95 12.05 -7.44
C ALA A 8 -0.36 11.33 -7.84
N PRO A 9 -0.55 10.82 -9.08
CA PRO A 9 -1.76 10.07 -9.42
C PRO A 9 -1.98 8.80 -8.58
N LEU A 10 -0.94 7.99 -8.40
CA LEU A 10 -1.00 6.78 -7.57
C LEU A 10 -1.25 7.14 -6.10
N ILE A 11 -0.52 8.10 -5.55
CA ILE A 11 -0.76 8.57 -4.17
C ILE A 11 -2.18 9.10 -4.01
N ASN A 12 -2.67 9.89 -4.96
CA ASN A 12 -4.01 10.48 -4.89
C ASN A 12 -5.11 9.42 -4.97
N ALA A 13 -4.94 8.39 -5.80
CA ALA A 13 -5.88 7.27 -5.88
C ALA A 13 -5.93 6.50 -4.55
N TRP A 14 -4.79 6.24 -3.91
CA TRP A 14 -4.75 5.61 -2.59
C TRP A 14 -5.29 6.50 -1.47
N LYS A 15 -5.07 7.81 -1.52
CA LYS A 15 -5.73 8.77 -0.60
C LYS A 15 -7.25 8.75 -0.76
N HIS A 16 -7.73 8.72 -2.00
CA HIS A 16 -9.16 8.63 -2.28
C HIS A 16 -9.73 7.30 -1.77
N ALA A 17 -9.06 6.18 -2.04
CA ALA A 17 -9.44 4.88 -1.49
C ALA A 17 -9.45 4.88 0.05
N ALA A 18 -8.47 5.53 0.69
CA ALA A 18 -8.43 5.64 2.14
C ALA A 18 -9.65 6.38 2.71
N GLN A 19 -10.10 7.44 2.04
CA GLN A 19 -11.32 8.17 2.42
C GLN A 19 -12.59 7.31 2.20
N GLU A 20 -12.70 6.66 1.06
CA GLU A 20 -13.91 5.92 0.64
C GLU A 20 -14.07 4.55 1.30
N LEU A 21 -12.97 3.96 1.76
CA LEU A 21 -12.91 2.62 2.36
C LEU A 21 -12.53 2.67 3.85
N GLY A 22 -12.19 3.84 4.39
CA GLY A 22 -11.77 3.98 5.79
C GLY A 22 -10.40 3.33 6.06
N LEU A 23 -9.46 3.43 5.12
CA LEU A 23 -8.11 2.87 5.29
C LEU A 23 -7.22 3.84 6.06
N GLU A 24 -6.34 3.30 6.90
CA GLU A 24 -5.23 4.05 7.46
C GLU A 24 -4.01 3.94 6.53
N ILE A 25 -3.56 5.06 5.97
CA ILE A 25 -2.39 5.11 5.08
C ILE A 25 -1.37 6.14 5.55
N ILE A 26 -0.10 5.92 5.19
CA ILE A 26 0.98 6.90 5.35
C ILE A 26 1.56 7.21 3.96
N THR A 27 1.61 8.49 3.61
CA THR A 27 2.14 8.94 2.32
C THR A 27 2.69 10.38 2.39
N PRO A 28 3.88 10.64 1.82
CA PRO A 28 4.88 9.63 1.45
C PRO A 28 5.38 8.88 2.69
N PHE A 29 5.80 7.62 2.53
CA PHE A 29 6.28 6.78 3.64
C PHE A 29 7.79 6.57 3.54
N GLN A 30 8.52 6.80 4.63
CA GLN A 30 9.97 6.58 4.69
C GLN A 30 10.31 5.40 5.59
N VAL A 31 11.20 4.53 5.13
CA VAL A 31 11.68 3.38 5.91
C VAL A 31 13.15 3.10 5.65
N ASP A 32 13.81 2.58 6.68
CA ASP A 32 15.20 2.14 6.62
C ASP A 32 15.32 0.84 5.81
N THR A 33 16.24 0.86 4.85
CA THR A 33 16.62 -0.27 4.01
C THR A 33 18.11 -0.56 4.15
N GLU A 34 18.59 -1.67 3.60
CA GLU A 34 20.03 -1.99 3.61
C GLU A 34 20.90 -0.89 2.98
N GLY A 35 20.38 -0.14 2.01
CA GLY A 35 21.05 0.98 1.35
C GLY A 35 20.80 2.35 1.99
N GLY A 36 20.11 2.43 3.13
CA GLY A 36 19.75 3.68 3.80
C GLY A 36 18.24 3.98 3.79
N MET A 37 17.88 5.21 4.14
CA MET A 37 16.49 5.65 4.17
C MET A 37 15.93 5.79 2.76
N VAL A 38 14.82 5.10 2.47
CA VAL A 38 14.12 5.15 1.18
C VAL A 38 12.69 5.60 1.38
N THR A 39 12.19 6.38 0.42
CA THR A 39 10.82 6.89 0.41
C THR A 39 9.99 6.06 -0.57
N TYR A 40 8.83 5.58 -0.13
CA TYR A 40 7.82 4.84 -0.91
C TYR A 40 6.50 5.61 -1.00
N HIS A 41 5.70 5.27 -2.00
CA HIS A 41 4.47 6.00 -2.35
C HIS A 41 3.48 6.00 -1.20
N VAL A 42 3.11 4.81 -0.76
CA VAL A 42 2.06 4.60 0.24
C VAL A 42 2.41 3.39 1.09
N LEU A 43 2.24 3.52 2.40
CA LEU A 43 2.07 2.39 3.30
C LEU A 43 0.60 2.27 3.66
N VAL A 44 -0.03 1.14 3.34
CA VAL A 44 -1.39 0.80 3.76
C VAL A 44 -1.29 -0.02 5.04
N LYS A 45 -1.79 0.52 6.15
CA LYS A 45 -1.71 -0.12 7.47
C LYS A 45 -2.73 -1.24 7.55
N HIS A 46 -2.45 -2.24 8.39
CA HIS A 46 -3.36 -3.36 8.68
C HIS A 46 -3.67 -4.30 7.52
N PHE A 47 -2.98 -4.20 6.38
CA PHE A 47 -3.13 -5.15 5.28
C PHE A 47 -1.78 -5.77 4.90
N GLY A 48 -1.79 -7.01 4.37
CA GLY A 48 -0.61 -7.71 3.86
C GLY A 48 0.28 -8.34 4.92
N ARG A 49 0.69 -7.56 5.93
CA ARG A 49 1.46 -8.00 7.11
C ARG A 49 1.25 -7.07 8.31
N LYS A 50 1.83 -7.43 9.45
CA LYS A 50 1.74 -6.73 10.74
C LYS A 50 2.06 -5.23 10.69
N LYS A 51 3.05 -4.79 9.89
CA LYS A 51 3.37 -3.35 9.76
C LYS A 51 2.64 -2.68 8.59
N GLY A 52 1.94 -3.44 7.75
CA GLY A 52 1.21 -2.99 6.58
C GLY A 52 1.87 -3.36 5.25
N THR A 53 1.23 -2.94 4.17
CA THR A 53 1.68 -3.12 2.78
C THR A 53 2.30 -1.83 2.25
N ILE A 54 3.55 -1.92 1.82
CA ILE A 54 4.20 -0.87 1.03
C ILE A 54 3.78 -1.07 -0.43
N VAL A 55 3.16 -0.03 -0.99
CA VAL A 55 2.74 0.00 -2.38
C VAL A 55 3.80 0.70 -3.22
N ALA A 56 4.26 0.01 -4.25
CA ALA A 56 5.19 0.56 -5.24
C ALA A 56 4.72 0.24 -6.66
N ARG A 57 5.24 0.99 -7.62
CA ARG A 57 4.97 0.73 -9.04
C ARG A 57 5.67 -0.54 -9.47
N HIS A 58 4.95 -1.39 -10.20
CA HIS A 58 5.50 -2.62 -10.76
C HIS A 58 6.72 -2.37 -11.66
N GLU A 59 6.72 -1.28 -12.43
CA GLU A 59 7.83 -0.94 -13.34
C GLU A 59 9.12 -0.58 -12.61
N LEU A 60 9.04 -0.18 -11.34
CA LEU A 60 10.16 0.30 -10.53
C LEU A 60 10.50 -0.66 -9.39
N VAL A 61 9.80 -1.79 -9.24
CA VAL A 61 9.96 -2.69 -8.09
C VAL A 61 11.38 -3.22 -7.94
N MET A 62 12.07 -3.48 -9.06
CA MET A 62 13.44 -3.97 -9.06
C MET A 62 14.44 -2.91 -8.59
N ASP A 63 14.07 -1.63 -8.68
CA ASP A 63 14.90 -0.49 -8.26
C ASP A 63 14.64 -0.09 -6.80
N TYR A 64 13.57 -0.61 -6.18
CA TYR A 64 13.31 -0.35 -4.77
C TYR A 64 14.14 -1.30 -3.88
N PRO A 65 14.99 -0.78 -2.99
CA PRO A 65 15.64 -1.62 -1.99
C PRO A 65 14.59 -2.28 -1.11
N ILE A 66 14.90 -3.46 -0.59
CA ILE A 66 13.97 -4.20 0.26
C ILE A 66 14.03 -3.61 1.69
N PRO A 67 12.89 -3.29 2.33
CA PRO A 67 12.88 -2.85 3.72
C PRO A 67 13.52 -3.88 4.64
N LYS A 68 14.34 -3.43 5.60
CA LYS A 68 14.99 -4.35 6.57
C LYS A 68 13.99 -5.14 7.41
N HIS A 69 12.81 -4.57 7.63
CA HIS A 69 11.76 -5.19 8.44
C HIS A 69 10.89 -6.14 7.61
N LYS A 70 11.02 -7.44 7.89
CA LYS A 70 10.20 -8.50 7.29
C LYS A 70 8.70 -8.38 7.61
N ASP A 71 8.29 -7.48 8.51
CA ASP A 71 6.89 -7.30 8.88
C ASP A 71 6.12 -6.38 7.92
N TYR A 72 6.77 -5.82 6.90
CA TYR A 72 6.09 -5.16 5.78
C TYR A 72 5.83 -6.16 4.66
N TYR A 73 4.64 -6.07 4.06
CA TYR A 73 4.38 -6.68 2.77
C TYR A 73 4.77 -5.70 1.66
N PHE A 74 5.28 -6.20 0.54
CA PHE A 74 5.60 -5.37 -0.62
C PHE A 74 4.68 -5.74 -1.77
N SER A 75 3.88 -4.77 -2.23
CA SER A 75 2.98 -4.97 -3.36
C SER A 75 3.36 -4.04 -4.51
N ALA A 76 3.71 -4.66 -5.62
CA ALA A 76 4.08 -4.02 -6.86
C ALA A 76 2.84 -3.92 -7.74
N VAL A 77 2.23 -2.73 -7.81
CA VAL A 77 0.95 -2.51 -8.51
C VAL A 77 1.17 -1.91 -9.90
N ASN A 78 0.28 -2.24 -10.84
CA ASN A 78 0.27 -1.61 -12.16
C ASN A 78 -0.22 -0.16 -12.03
N ALA A 79 0.65 0.80 -12.35
CA ALA A 79 0.34 2.22 -12.23
C ALA A 79 -0.80 2.65 -13.16
N ASP A 80 -0.98 2.03 -14.33
CA ASP A 80 -2.08 2.36 -15.25
C ASP A 80 -3.45 2.04 -14.65
N ILE A 81 -3.53 1.04 -13.77
CA ILE A 81 -4.75 0.62 -13.10
C ILE A 81 -4.95 1.41 -11.80
N TYR A 82 -3.90 1.48 -10.96
CA TYR A 82 -4.01 2.01 -9.60
C TYR A 82 -3.75 3.51 -9.47
N SER A 83 -3.46 4.22 -10.58
CA SER A 83 -3.40 5.70 -10.58
C SER A 83 -4.77 6.37 -10.62
N LYS A 84 -5.84 5.59 -10.75
CA LYS A 84 -7.22 6.05 -10.63
C LYS A 84 -7.94 5.15 -9.63
N TYR A 85 -8.70 5.77 -8.73
CA TYR A 85 -9.52 4.98 -7.81
C TYR A 85 -10.64 4.28 -8.58
N ASP A 86 -10.64 2.96 -8.48
CA ASP A 86 -11.75 2.10 -8.84
C ASP A 86 -12.07 1.21 -7.64
N ARG A 87 -13.29 1.34 -7.12
CA ARG A 87 -13.65 0.72 -5.84
C ARG A 87 -13.47 -0.81 -5.87
N VAL A 88 -13.80 -1.47 -6.97
CA VAL A 88 -13.76 -2.92 -7.08
C VAL A 88 -12.32 -3.40 -7.04
N HIS A 89 -11.45 -2.87 -7.90
CA HIS A 89 -10.04 -3.30 -7.95
C HIS A 89 -9.31 -3.07 -6.62
N PHE A 90 -9.60 -1.96 -5.93
CA PHE A 90 -8.98 -1.67 -4.63
C PHE A 90 -9.46 -2.64 -3.55
N ILE A 91 -10.76 -2.96 -3.50
CA ILE A 91 -11.29 -3.94 -2.54
C ILE A 91 -10.70 -5.32 -2.81
N GLU A 92 -10.73 -5.80 -4.06
CA GLU A 92 -10.18 -7.11 -4.43
C GLU A 92 -8.71 -7.23 -4.03
N THR A 93 -7.91 -6.18 -4.29
CA THR A 93 -6.50 -6.13 -3.89
C THR A 93 -6.32 -6.20 -2.37
N LEU A 94 -7.13 -5.47 -1.61
CA LEU A 94 -7.05 -5.46 -0.15
C LEU A 94 -7.47 -6.83 0.43
N GLU A 95 -8.48 -7.47 -0.18
CA GLU A 95 -8.92 -8.82 0.15
C GLU A 95 -7.80 -9.84 -0.09
N ASP A 96 -7.14 -9.77 -1.25
CA ASP A 96 -5.99 -10.61 -1.60
C ASP A 96 -4.82 -10.43 -0.62
N TRP A 97 -4.57 -9.20 -0.13
CA TRP A 97 -3.51 -8.95 0.84
C TRP A 97 -3.79 -9.54 2.22
N GLY A 98 -5.06 -9.69 2.59
CA GLY A 98 -5.42 -10.09 3.95
C GLY A 98 -5.37 -8.94 4.95
N TYR A 99 -6.29 -8.92 5.92
CA TYR A 99 -6.34 -7.95 7.01
C TYR A 99 -5.57 -8.46 8.25
N TYR A 100 -4.74 -7.61 8.84
CA TYR A 100 -3.88 -7.86 10.01
C TYR A 100 -4.16 -6.90 11.18
N GLY A 101 -5.19 -6.07 11.06
CA GLY A 101 -5.63 -5.19 12.14
C GLY A 101 -6.50 -5.90 13.16
N ASP A 102 -6.97 -5.15 14.16
CA ASP A 102 -7.90 -5.68 15.15
C ASP A 102 -9.22 -6.12 14.50
N LYS A 103 -9.71 -7.33 14.82
CA LYS A 103 -10.94 -7.91 14.25
C LYS A 103 -12.16 -7.00 14.43
N THR A 104 -12.22 -6.21 15.50
CA THR A 104 -13.31 -5.27 15.79
C THR A 104 -13.21 -3.97 14.99
N SER A 105 -12.02 -3.66 14.45
CA SER A 105 -11.74 -2.47 13.64
C SER A 105 -11.71 -2.76 12.14
N LYS A 106 -12.01 -4.00 11.74
CA LYS A 106 -12.11 -4.43 10.34
C LYS A 106 -13.22 -3.66 9.62
N PRO A 107 -12.97 -3.10 8.42
CA PRO A 107 -14.02 -2.44 7.65
C PRO A 107 -15.19 -3.40 7.30
N GLU A 108 -16.42 -2.87 7.26
CA GLU A 108 -17.62 -3.66 6.97
C GLU A 108 -17.62 -4.25 5.56
N TRP A 109 -17.05 -3.53 4.59
CA TRP A 109 -16.97 -3.98 3.20
C TRP A 109 -15.98 -5.13 2.99
N TYR A 110 -15.09 -5.40 3.95
CA TYR A 110 -14.01 -6.37 3.79
C TYR A 110 -14.48 -7.81 4.03
N ASN A 111 -14.36 -8.68 3.02
CA ASN A 111 -14.75 -10.09 3.10
C ASN A 111 -13.58 -11.07 2.90
N GLY A 112 -12.35 -10.56 2.79
CA GLY A 112 -11.14 -11.37 2.64
C GLY A 112 -10.64 -12.05 3.92
N GLN A 113 -9.43 -12.60 3.85
CA GLN A 113 -8.81 -13.33 4.96
C GLN A 113 -8.39 -12.39 6.11
N ILE A 114 -8.64 -12.81 7.35
CA ILE A 114 -8.14 -12.14 8.56
C ILE A 114 -6.97 -12.94 9.13
N ASN A 115 -5.86 -12.26 9.40
CA ASN A 115 -4.59 -12.83 9.86
C ASN A 115 -4.17 -12.21 11.21
N GLU A 116 -3.31 -12.92 11.96
CA GLU A 116 -2.83 -12.58 13.32
C GLU A 116 -1.29 -12.50 13.41
#